data_AF-A0A395CX98-F1
#
_entry.id   AF-A0A395CX98-F1
#
_cell.length_a   1.000
_cell.length_b   1.000
_cell.length_c   1.000
_cell.angle_alpha   90.00
_cell.angle_beta   90.00
_cell.angle_gamma   90.00
#
_symmetry.space_group_name_H-M   'P 1'
#
loop_
_entity.id
_entity.type
_entity.pdbx_description
1 polymer ?
#
loop_
_entity_poly.entity_id
_entity_poly.type
_entity_poly.pdbx_seq_one_letter_code
_entity_poly.pdbx_strand_id
1 'polypeptide(L)'
;MYSCALAAIGVSSAQAASCESNFTVEGVPLVTALSYKTWEAFPKLDPKKALDRLASAVLAEGFSDMKVDKAFGAITALQETSGFGRPQTLRVVARKLGGATRVDVIFSVQAGQVAPEDSVRGSVCRVIAAAAG
;
A
#
# COMPACT_ATOMS: atom_id res chain seq x y z
N MET A 1 2.45 -32.27 -28.89
CA MET A 1 2.96 -30.88 -28.91
C MET A 1 1.90 -30.02 -28.23
N TYR A 2 2.08 -29.67 -26.95
CA TYR A 2 1.10 -28.90 -26.18
C TYR A 2 1.41 -27.40 -26.33
N SER A 3 0.49 -26.67 -26.95
CA SER A 3 0.57 -25.21 -27.07
C SER A 3 0.40 -24.55 -25.70
N CYS A 4 1.42 -23.83 -25.23
CA CYS A 4 1.31 -22.91 -24.11
C CYS A 4 0.65 -21.61 -24.60
N ALA A 5 -0.63 -21.43 -24.28
CA ALA A 5 -1.29 -20.14 -24.41
C ALA A 5 -0.81 -19.21 -23.28
N LEU A 6 0.05 -18.24 -23.62
CA LEU A 6 0.40 -17.12 -22.75
C LEU A 6 -0.80 -16.15 -22.69
N ALA A 7 -1.61 -16.26 -21.65
CA ALA A 7 -2.58 -15.22 -21.31
C ALA A 7 -1.82 -14.01 -20.73
N ALA A 8 -1.76 -12.92 -21.48
CA ALA A 8 -1.22 -11.65 -21.01
C ALA A 8 -2.12 -11.11 -19.88
N ILE A 9 -1.58 -11.05 -18.67
CA ILE A 9 -2.20 -10.37 -17.54
C ILE A 9 -2.08 -8.88 -17.82
N GLY A 10 -3.19 -8.26 -18.24
CA GLY A 10 -3.29 -6.82 -18.41
C GLY A 10 -3.24 -6.14 -17.05
N VAL A 11 -2.06 -5.71 -16.62
CA VAL A 11 -1.89 -4.85 -15.46
C VAL A 11 -2.37 -3.45 -15.85
N SER A 12 -3.63 -3.16 -15.54
CA SER A 12 -4.16 -1.90 -14.99
C SER A 12 -3.17 -0.72 -14.89
N SER A 13 -2.75 -0.15 -16.02
CA SER A 13 -1.83 1.00 -16.06
C SER A 13 -2.48 2.30 -15.57
N ALA A 14 -3.80 2.42 -15.70
CA ALA A 14 -4.55 3.59 -15.26
C ALA A 14 -4.60 3.72 -13.73
N GLN A 15 -4.60 2.60 -13.02
CA GLN A 15 -4.68 2.54 -11.56
C GLN A 15 -3.36 2.98 -10.93
N ALA A 16 -2.23 2.43 -11.42
CA ALA A 16 -0.89 2.83 -10.98
C ALA A 16 -0.64 4.34 -11.20
N ALA A 17 -1.06 4.89 -12.35
CA ALA A 17 -0.92 6.31 -12.63
C ALA A 17 -1.67 7.21 -11.62
N SER A 18 -2.85 6.78 -11.15
CA SER A 18 -3.62 7.55 -10.18
C SER A 18 -2.99 7.51 -8.77
N CYS A 19 -2.49 6.35 -8.35
CA CYS A 19 -1.76 6.21 -7.10
C CYS A 19 -0.48 7.06 -7.07
N GLU A 20 0.31 7.01 -8.15
CA GLU A 20 1.54 7.79 -8.26
C GLU A 20 1.27 9.30 -8.26
N SER A 21 0.17 9.74 -8.87
CA SER A 21 -0.23 11.16 -8.88
C SER A 21 -0.67 11.69 -7.50
N ASN A 22 -1.21 10.81 -6.65
CA ASN A 22 -1.63 11.15 -5.29
C ASN A 22 -0.52 10.95 -4.25
N PHE A 23 0.66 10.52 -4.69
CA PHE A 23 1.78 10.25 -3.81
C PHE A 23 2.43 11.54 -3.30
N THR A 24 2.58 11.63 -1.99
CA THR A 24 3.21 12.77 -1.30
C THR A 24 4.17 12.28 -0.24
N VAL A 25 5.25 13.02 -0.03
CA VAL A 25 6.21 12.80 1.05
C VAL A 25 6.11 13.97 2.03
N GLU A 26 5.96 13.66 3.31
CA GLU A 26 6.00 14.63 4.40
C GLU A 26 7.20 14.37 5.30
N GLY A 27 7.82 15.45 5.78
CA GLY A 27 8.99 15.42 6.66
C GLY A 27 10.28 15.90 5.97
N VAL A 28 11.35 16.00 6.74
CA VAL A 28 12.68 16.41 6.29
C VAL A 28 13.61 15.21 6.43
N PRO A 29 14.17 14.69 5.31
CA PRO A 29 15.07 13.54 5.34
C PRO A 29 16.20 13.72 6.36
N LEU A 30 16.51 12.66 7.09
CA LEU A 30 17.53 12.61 8.17
C LEU A 30 17.23 13.46 9.42
N VAL A 31 16.34 14.45 9.35
CA VAL A 31 16.03 15.37 10.46
C VAL A 31 14.76 14.95 11.20
N THR A 32 13.69 14.63 10.47
CA THR A 32 12.41 14.20 11.04
C THR A 32 12.03 12.81 10.56
N ALA A 33 10.96 12.25 11.13
CA ALA A 33 10.30 11.10 10.50
C ALA A 33 9.82 11.48 9.09
N LEU A 34 9.82 10.51 8.19
CA LEU A 34 9.25 10.65 6.85
C LEU A 34 7.93 9.88 6.79
N SER A 35 6.90 10.50 6.22
CA SER A 35 5.62 9.85 5.93
C SER A 35 5.35 9.90 4.44
N TYR A 36 5.35 8.73 3.82
CA TYR A 36 4.97 8.54 2.44
C TYR A 36 3.49 8.20 2.40
N LYS A 37 2.71 9.02 1.70
CA LYS A 37 1.26 8.91 1.66
C LYS A 37 0.78 8.82 0.23
N THR A 38 -0.24 8.03 -0.01
CA THR A 38 -0.96 8.02 -1.27
C THR A 38 -2.37 7.48 -1.04
N TRP A 39 -3.23 7.66 -2.02
CA TRP A 39 -4.58 7.13 -1.99
C TRP A 39 -5.10 6.89 -3.41
N GLU A 40 -6.08 6.02 -3.52
CA GLU A 40 -6.82 5.76 -4.75
C GLU A 40 -8.29 5.45 -4.43
N ALA A 41 -9.18 5.76 -5.36
CA ALA A 41 -10.60 5.45 -5.25
C ALA A 41 -11.01 4.42 -6.30
N PHE A 42 -11.64 3.34 -5.84
CA PHE A 42 -12.09 2.22 -6.66
C PHE A 42 -13.61 2.24 -6.78
N PRO A 43 -14.17 2.62 -7.94
CA PRO A 43 -15.61 2.61 -8.16
C PRO A 43 -16.20 1.21 -7.99
N LYS A 44 -17.35 1.11 -7.32
CA LYS A 44 -18.12 -0.15 -7.13
C LYS A 44 -17.36 -1.26 -6.39
N LEU A 45 -16.20 -0.97 -5.80
CA LEU A 45 -15.48 -1.91 -4.96
C LEU A 45 -16.11 -1.93 -3.56
N ASP A 46 -16.32 -3.12 -3.01
CA ASP A 46 -16.76 -3.30 -1.63
C ASP A 46 -15.58 -3.10 -0.65
N PRO A 47 -15.71 -2.27 0.40
CA PRO A 47 -14.61 -2.00 1.33
C PRO A 47 -14.08 -3.23 2.06
N LYS A 48 -14.94 -4.21 2.38
CA LYS A 48 -14.51 -5.41 3.10
C LYS A 48 -13.68 -6.32 2.19
N LYS A 49 -14.14 -6.52 0.94
CA LYS A 49 -13.36 -7.23 -0.08
C LYS A 49 -12.03 -6.55 -0.37
N ALA A 50 -12.02 -5.21 -0.45
CA ALA A 50 -10.79 -4.44 -0.60
C ALA A 50 -9.83 -4.73 0.55
N LEU A 51 -10.32 -4.67 1.80
CA LEU A 51 -9.50 -4.91 2.99
C LEU A 51 -8.86 -6.31 3.01
N ASP A 52 -9.61 -7.35 2.67
CA ASP A 52 -9.09 -8.73 2.65
C ASP A 52 -7.97 -8.90 1.59
N ARG A 53 -8.12 -8.26 0.43
CA ARG A 53 -7.09 -8.26 -0.64
C ARG A 53 -5.86 -7.45 -0.24
N LEU A 54 -6.08 -6.27 0.34
CA LEU A 54 -5.00 -5.41 0.85
C LEU A 54 -4.18 -6.15 1.92
N ALA A 55 -4.82 -6.88 2.83
CA ALA A 55 -4.11 -7.67 3.83
C ALA A 55 -3.21 -8.74 3.20
N SER A 56 -3.67 -9.38 2.12
CA SER A 56 -2.87 -10.36 1.37
C SER A 56 -1.66 -9.70 0.69
N ALA A 57 -1.85 -8.51 0.10
CA ALA A 57 -0.77 -7.77 -0.54
C ALA A 57 0.27 -7.23 0.45
N VAL A 58 -0.17 -6.77 1.62
CA VAL A 58 0.72 -6.32 2.70
C VAL A 58 1.63 -7.46 3.16
N LEU A 59 1.10 -8.69 3.30
CA LEU A 59 1.92 -9.86 3.61
C LEU A 59 2.91 -10.18 2.48
N ALA A 60 2.49 -10.05 1.21
CA ALA A 60 3.34 -10.34 0.06
C ALA A 60 4.50 -9.34 -0.11
N GLU A 61 4.33 -8.08 0.30
CA GLU A 61 5.41 -7.08 0.32
C GLU A 61 6.40 -7.28 1.48
N GLY A 62 6.17 -8.25 2.37
CA GLY A 62 7.10 -8.63 3.44
C GLY A 62 6.90 -7.88 4.76
N PHE A 63 5.74 -7.28 4.98
CA PHE A 63 5.39 -6.69 6.27
C PHE A 63 5.10 -7.78 7.32
N SER A 64 5.55 -7.55 8.55
CA SER A 64 5.31 -8.37 9.74
C SER A 64 4.34 -7.71 10.71
N ASP A 65 3.99 -8.41 11.80
CA ASP A 65 3.18 -7.89 12.91
C ASP A 65 1.85 -7.25 12.46
N MET A 66 1.27 -7.81 11.39
CA MET A 66 0.08 -7.26 10.77
C MET A 66 -1.13 -7.44 11.68
N LYS A 67 -1.83 -6.34 11.93
CA LYS A 67 -3.15 -6.30 12.57
C LYS A 67 -4.18 -5.79 11.58
N VAL A 68 -5.26 -6.56 11.40
CA VAL A 68 -6.41 -6.19 10.57
C VAL A 68 -7.58 -5.81 11.46
N ASP A 69 -7.97 -4.54 11.43
CA ASP A 69 -9.15 -4.02 12.10
C ASP A 69 -10.33 -3.93 11.13
N LYS A 70 -11.15 -4.98 11.13
CA LYS A 70 -12.32 -5.07 10.23
C LYS A 70 -13.42 -4.08 10.58
N ALA A 71 -13.47 -3.57 11.82
CA ALA A 71 -14.49 -2.61 12.24
C ALA A 71 -14.21 -1.22 11.66
N PHE A 72 -12.93 -0.83 11.62
CA PHE A 72 -12.51 0.46 11.08
C PHE A 72 -11.99 0.40 9.63
N GLY A 73 -11.95 -0.79 9.03
CA GLY A 73 -11.46 -0.99 7.67
C GLY A 73 -9.97 -0.68 7.55
N ALA A 74 -9.18 -1.05 8.55
CA ALA A 74 -7.77 -0.64 8.65
C ALA A 74 -6.83 -1.84 8.78
N ILE A 75 -5.62 -1.69 8.26
CA ILE A 75 -4.49 -2.60 8.46
C ILE A 75 -3.34 -1.78 9.01
N THR A 76 -2.67 -2.30 10.02
CA THR A 76 -1.37 -1.80 10.48
C THR A 76 -0.37 -2.92 10.41
N ALA A 77 0.83 -2.67 9.91
CA ALA A 77 1.89 -3.65 9.85
C ALA A 77 3.25 -2.97 10.04
N LEU A 78 4.26 -3.77 10.38
CA LEU A 78 5.62 -3.32 10.59
C LEU A 78 6.51 -3.85 9.48
N GLN A 79 7.58 -3.12 9.17
CA GLN A 79 8.65 -3.61 8.33
C GLN A 79 9.97 -3.34 9.04
N GLU A 80 10.77 -4.37 9.22
CA GLU A 80 12.14 -4.23 9.71
C GLU A 80 13.07 -4.47 8.52
N THR A 81 13.73 -3.40 8.06
CA THR A 81 14.75 -3.45 7.00
C THR A 81 16.17 -3.18 7.50
N SER A 82 16.32 -2.75 8.75
CA SER A 82 17.57 -2.21 9.30
C SER A 82 18.38 -3.21 10.14
N GLY A 83 17.77 -4.25 10.68
CA GLY A 83 18.36 -5.18 11.65
C GLY A 83 18.58 -4.60 13.05
N PHE A 84 18.16 -3.36 13.31
CA PHE A 84 18.46 -2.61 14.55
C PHE A 84 17.22 -2.38 15.44
N GLY A 85 16.10 -3.06 15.16
CA GLY A 85 14.91 -2.98 16.00
C GLY A 85 14.16 -1.64 15.88
N ARG A 86 14.28 -0.99 14.73
CA ARG A 86 13.62 0.28 14.42
C ARG A 86 12.67 0.08 13.24
N PRO A 87 11.54 -0.61 13.44
CA PRO A 87 10.65 -0.92 12.34
C PRO A 87 10.01 0.35 11.77
N GLN A 88 9.81 0.34 10.46
CA GLN A 88 8.93 1.25 9.75
C GLN A 88 7.48 0.77 9.92
N THR A 89 6.53 1.70 9.88
CA THR A 89 5.11 1.38 10.09
C THR A 89 4.31 1.63 8.83
N LEU A 90 3.54 0.63 8.40
CA LEU A 90 2.53 0.76 7.37
C LEU A 90 1.15 0.87 8.00
N ARG A 91 0.34 1.80 7.49
CA ARG A 91 -1.09 1.88 7.76
C ARG A 91 -1.86 1.97 6.46
N VAL A 92 -2.82 1.08 6.28
CA VAL A 92 -3.73 1.04 5.14
C VAL A 92 -5.16 1.19 5.65
N VAL A 93 -5.98 1.98 4.97
CA VAL A 93 -7.40 2.15 5.31
C VAL A 93 -8.25 2.01 4.05
N ALA A 94 -9.18 1.06 4.04
CA ALA A 94 -10.20 0.91 3.00
C ALA A 94 -11.55 1.39 3.54
N ARG A 95 -12.04 2.52 3.04
CA ARG A 95 -13.27 3.16 3.52
C ARG A 95 -14.22 3.50 2.38
N LYS A 96 -15.51 3.50 2.66
CA LYS A 96 -16.53 3.88 1.69
C LYS A 96 -16.43 5.37 1.36
N LEU A 97 -16.49 5.72 0.08
CA LEU A 97 -16.56 7.07 -0.46
C LEU A 97 -17.64 7.12 -1.53
N GLY A 98 -18.87 7.47 -1.15
CA GLY A 98 -20.03 7.40 -2.05
C GLY A 98 -20.23 5.99 -2.61
N GLY A 99 -20.24 5.86 -3.94
CA GLY A 99 -20.32 4.58 -4.67
C GLY A 99 -18.96 3.89 -4.90
N ALA A 100 -17.89 4.37 -4.29
CA ALA A 100 -16.54 3.84 -4.41
C ALA A 100 -15.98 3.41 -3.05
N THR A 101 -14.89 2.65 -3.06
CA THR A 101 -14.02 2.46 -1.90
C THR A 101 -12.75 3.28 -2.11
N ARG A 102 -12.45 4.16 -1.16
CA ARG A 102 -11.16 4.86 -1.11
C ARG A 102 -10.19 4.04 -0.26
N VAL A 103 -9.00 3.82 -0.80
CA VAL A 103 -7.88 3.19 -0.10
C VAL A 103 -6.85 4.28 0.16
N ASP A 104 -6.51 4.49 1.42
CA ASP A 104 -5.45 5.40 1.86
C ASP A 104 -4.28 4.57 2.42
N VAL A 105 -3.05 4.89 2.02
CA VAL A 105 -1.83 4.25 2.54
C VAL A 105 -0.90 5.30 3.12
N ILE A 106 -0.35 5.00 4.29
CA ILE A 106 0.70 5.77 4.96
C ILE A 106 1.81 4.82 5.35
N PHE A 107 3.01 5.04 4.81
CA PHE A 107 4.23 4.37 5.23
C PHE A 107 5.12 5.36 5.96
N SER A 108 5.45 5.07 7.22
CA SER A 108 6.21 5.97 8.09
C SER A 108 7.56 5.39 8.43
N VAL A 109 8.58 6.21 8.22
CA VAL A 109 9.99 5.89 8.45
C VAL A 109 10.51 6.79 9.57
N GLN A 110 11.23 6.21 10.53
CA GLN A 110 11.71 6.96 11.69
C GLN A 110 12.83 7.93 11.31
N ALA A 111 13.03 8.97 12.11
CA ALA A 111 14.12 9.93 11.90
C ALA A 111 15.49 9.22 11.83
N GLY A 112 16.35 9.66 10.91
CA GLY A 112 17.66 9.05 10.67
C GLY A 112 17.64 7.73 9.89
N GLN A 113 16.48 7.25 9.45
CA GLN A 113 16.37 6.18 8.46
C GLN A 113 16.13 6.76 7.06
N VAL A 114 16.59 6.04 6.04
CA VAL A 114 16.40 6.42 4.64
C VAL A 114 15.62 5.30 3.96
N ALA A 115 14.57 5.67 3.24
CA ALA A 115 13.87 4.79 2.32
C ALA A 115 13.82 5.50 0.97
N PRO A 116 14.34 4.91 -0.12
CA PRO A 116 14.31 5.54 -1.44
C PRO A 116 12.87 5.79 -1.88
N GLU A 117 12.56 7.04 -2.26
CA GLU A 117 11.19 7.46 -2.57
C GLU A 117 10.55 6.61 -3.67
N ASP A 118 11.28 6.34 -4.76
CA ASP A 118 10.78 5.53 -5.88
C ASP A 118 10.45 4.09 -5.46
N SER A 119 11.27 3.51 -4.58
CA SER A 119 11.04 2.17 -4.05
C SER A 119 9.79 2.14 -3.17
N VAL A 120 9.61 3.15 -2.31
CA VAL A 120 8.42 3.25 -1.46
C VAL A 120 7.18 3.48 -2.31
N ARG A 121 7.22 4.42 -3.25
CA ARG A 121 6.14 4.73 -4.19
C ARG A 121 5.67 3.49 -4.93
N GLY A 122 6.59 2.74 -5.53
CA GLY A 122 6.27 1.50 -6.22
C GLY A 122 5.63 0.45 -5.29
N SER A 123 6.17 0.27 -4.08
CA SER A 123 5.61 -0.68 -3.11
C SER A 123 4.20 -0.30 -2.64
N VAL A 124 3.99 0.95 -2.21
CA VAL A 124 2.66 1.38 -1.72
C VAL A 124 1.62 1.38 -2.84
N CYS A 125 2.00 1.68 -4.08
CA CYS A 125 1.09 1.61 -5.21
C CYS A 125 0.76 0.16 -5.63
N ARG A 126 1.69 -0.79 -5.48
CA ARG A 126 1.36 -2.22 -5.63
C ARG A 126 0.38 -2.70 -4.57
N VAL A 127 0.56 -2.27 -3.31
CA VAL A 127 -0.40 -2.58 -2.25
C VAL A 127 -1.78 -2.03 -2.59
N ILE A 128 -1.89 -0.75 -2.97
CA ILE A 128 -3.17 -0.12 -3.34
C ILE A 128 -3.84 -0.85 -4.50
N ALA A 129 -3.09 -1.17 -5.56
CA ALA A 129 -3.62 -1.82 -6.77
C ALA A 129 -4.28 -3.18 -6.45
N ALA A 130 -3.76 -3.91 -5.46
CA ALA A 130 -4.31 -5.20 -5.05
C ALA A 130 -5.76 -5.12 -4.52
N ALA A 131 -6.24 -3.94 -4.11
CA ALA A 131 -7.64 -3.76 -3.72
C ALA A 131 -8.61 -4.16 -4.84
N ALA A 132 -8.23 -3.95 -6.11
CA ALA A 132 -9.04 -4.27 -7.28
C ALA A 132 -9.15 -5.79 -7.56
N GLY A 133 -8.20 -6.59 -7.05
CA GLY A 133 -8.13 -8.03 -7.25
C GLY A 133 -7.15 -8.45 -8.32
#